data_AF-A0A7J7I0S3-F1
#
_entry.id   AF-A0A7J7I0S3-F1
#
_cell.length_a   1.000
_cell.length_b   1.000
_cell.length_c   1.000
_cell.angle_alpha   90.00
_cell.angle_beta   90.00
_cell.angle_gamma   90.00
#
_symmetry.space_group_name_H-M   'P 1'
#
loop_
_entity.id
_entity.type
_entity.pdbx_description
1 polymer ?
#
loop_
_entity_poly.entity_id
_entity_poly.type
_entity_poly.pdbx_seq_one_letter_code
_entity_poly.pdbx_strand_id
1 'polypeptide(L)'
;MIKKFHKNHHKSQEAISSLGVKDRPYSAYVMLTSSNLSSNSLGSSLPSGLGLNSLKKLDLSNNRFTGSIPDSLVSSNLQLVILNDNSLEGQVPEGLYSIGVHGGAIDLSGNKGLCGVPSLPECPLFWRRYSLSTGGKIAIGISAVVMFCILLLVIYMCCIRRGHHDYDFALPQELMALSAKRNRYHRQKSLMTLEMESQHAKGFISNLNSN
;
A
#
# COMPACT_ATOMS: atom_id res chain seq x y z
N MET A 1 -60.65 -54.24 -8.59
CA MET A 1 -60.02 -53.35 -9.59
C MET A 1 -58.65 -52.83 -9.13
N ILE A 2 -57.81 -53.66 -8.48
CA ILE A 2 -56.45 -53.27 -7.99
C ILE A 2 -55.46 -54.45 -8.20
N LYS A 3 -55.52 -55.11 -9.37
CA LYS A 3 -54.49 -56.08 -9.79
C LYS A 3 -54.03 -55.90 -11.24
N LYS A 4 -54.51 -54.85 -11.93
CA LYS A 4 -54.15 -54.55 -13.33
C LYS A 4 -53.17 -53.39 -13.50
N PHE A 5 -52.85 -52.65 -12.42
CA PHE A 5 -51.90 -51.52 -12.49
C PHE A 5 -50.44 -51.89 -12.16
N HIS A 6 -50.20 -53.00 -11.45
CA HIS A 6 -48.84 -53.39 -11.05
C HIS A 6 -48.07 -54.16 -12.13
N LYS A 7 -48.74 -54.62 -13.20
CA LYS A 7 -48.12 -55.40 -14.30
C LYS A 7 -47.59 -54.52 -15.45
N ASN A 8 -47.98 -53.25 -15.51
CA ASN A 8 -47.52 -52.33 -16.55
C ASN A 8 -46.26 -51.53 -16.16
N HIS A 9 -45.88 -51.48 -14.88
CA HIS A 9 -44.63 -50.83 -14.46
C HIS A 9 -43.37 -51.68 -14.67
N HIS A 10 -43.51 -53.02 -14.73
CA HIS A 10 -42.35 -53.90 -14.89
C HIS A 10 -41.92 -54.08 -16.35
N LYS A 11 -42.81 -53.83 -17.32
CA LYS A 11 -42.47 -53.89 -18.76
C LYS A 11 -41.91 -52.57 -19.32
N SER A 12 -42.07 -51.45 -18.62
CA SER A 12 -41.48 -50.16 -19.02
C SER A 12 -40.10 -49.91 -18.42
N GLN A 13 -39.65 -50.72 -17.44
CA GLN A 13 -38.31 -50.61 -16.85
C GLN A 13 -37.26 -51.52 -17.49
N GLU A 14 -37.65 -52.54 -18.24
CA GLU A 14 -36.72 -53.41 -18.99
C GLU A 14 -36.36 -52.89 -20.40
N ALA A 15 -36.93 -51.75 -20.84
CA ALA A 15 -36.56 -51.11 -22.11
C ALA A 15 -35.50 -50.00 -21.95
N ILE A 16 -35.10 -49.67 -20.72
CA ILE A 16 -34.13 -48.58 -20.44
C ILE A 16 -32.72 -49.13 -20.15
N SER A 17 -32.59 -50.44 -19.92
CA SER A 17 -31.30 -51.12 -19.68
C SER A 17 -30.51 -51.47 -20.95
N SER A 18 -31.03 -51.18 -22.15
CA SER A 18 -30.34 -51.45 -23.44
C SER A 18 -29.81 -50.20 -24.15
N LEU A 19 -30.04 -49.00 -23.62
CA LEU A 19 -29.32 -47.80 -24.03
C LEU A 19 -28.23 -47.56 -23.00
N GLY A 20 -27.00 -47.96 -23.34
CA GLY A 20 -25.80 -47.87 -22.50
C GLY A 20 -25.42 -46.44 -22.11
N VAL A 21 -26.24 -45.77 -21.31
CA VAL A 21 -25.90 -44.54 -20.61
C VAL A 21 -25.20 -44.93 -19.33
N LYS A 22 -23.94 -45.33 -19.51
CA LYS A 22 -22.97 -45.49 -18.43
C LYS A 22 -22.77 -44.10 -17.81
N ASP A 23 -22.94 -44.02 -16.49
CA ASP A 23 -22.79 -42.82 -15.69
C ASP A 23 -21.60 -41.96 -16.15
N ARG A 24 -21.88 -40.81 -16.76
CA ARG A 24 -20.89 -39.75 -16.90
C ARG A 24 -21.02 -38.85 -15.67
N PRO A 25 -19.99 -38.72 -14.82
CA PRO A 25 -19.93 -37.59 -13.92
C PRO A 25 -19.84 -36.35 -14.81
N TYR A 26 -20.95 -35.62 -14.98
CA TYR A 26 -20.97 -34.39 -15.77
C TYR A 26 -20.26 -33.29 -14.99
N SER A 27 -18.92 -33.37 -14.91
CA SER A 27 -18.11 -32.16 -14.99
C SER A 27 -18.16 -31.73 -16.45
N ALA A 28 -19.27 -31.10 -16.83
CA ALA A 28 -19.38 -30.44 -18.11
C ALA A 28 -18.47 -29.21 -18.06
N TYR A 29 -17.18 -29.40 -18.34
CA TYR A 29 -16.37 -28.32 -18.86
C TYR A 29 -16.95 -27.95 -20.22
N VAL A 30 -17.99 -27.11 -20.21
CA VAL A 30 -18.49 -26.48 -21.42
C VAL A 30 -17.35 -25.63 -21.94
N MET A 31 -16.74 -26.09 -23.01
CA MET A 31 -15.63 -25.43 -23.67
C MET A 31 -16.21 -24.18 -24.37
N LEU A 32 -16.34 -23.09 -23.62
CA LEU A 32 -16.89 -21.82 -24.10
C LEU A 32 -15.96 -21.30 -25.19
N THR A 33 -16.47 -21.30 -26.43
CA THR A 33 -15.75 -20.83 -27.62
C THR A 33 -16.05 -19.35 -27.89
N SER A 34 -17.22 -18.88 -27.48
CA SER A 34 -17.63 -17.47 -27.58
C SER A 34 -18.34 -17.02 -26.32
N SER A 35 -18.01 -15.84 -25.81
CA SER A 35 -18.70 -15.17 -24.71
C SER A 35 -19.06 -13.76 -25.13
N ASN A 36 -20.34 -13.42 -25.03
CA ASN A 36 -20.84 -12.07 -25.26
C ASN A 36 -21.58 -11.61 -23.99
N LEU A 37 -21.02 -10.59 -23.34
CA LEU A 37 -21.60 -9.90 -22.19
C LEU A 37 -21.66 -8.39 -22.44
N SER A 38 -21.69 -8.00 -23.72
CA SER A 38 -21.75 -6.59 -24.14
C SER A 38 -23.04 -5.90 -23.67
N SER A 39 -23.01 -4.57 -23.64
CA SER A 39 -24.18 -3.71 -23.37
C SER A 39 -24.86 -4.02 -22.04
N ASN A 40 -24.07 -4.26 -21.01
CA ASN A 40 -24.55 -4.43 -19.64
C ASN A 40 -24.04 -3.28 -18.76
N SER A 41 -24.46 -3.30 -17.49
CA SER A 41 -23.90 -2.41 -16.47
C SER A 41 -22.84 -3.12 -15.64
N LEU A 42 -22.12 -4.10 -16.22
CA LEU A 42 -21.05 -4.80 -15.53
C LEU A 42 -19.90 -3.82 -15.32
N GLY A 43 -19.46 -3.68 -14.06
CA GLY A 43 -18.33 -2.85 -13.69
C GLY A 43 -17.26 -3.67 -12.99
N SER A 44 -16.30 -2.98 -12.37
CA SER A 44 -15.10 -3.52 -11.70
C SER A 44 -13.97 -3.92 -12.66
N SER A 45 -12.87 -4.43 -12.09
CA SER A 45 -11.71 -4.88 -12.85
C SER A 45 -11.92 -6.24 -13.50
N LEU A 46 -11.36 -6.42 -14.69
CA LEU A 46 -11.37 -7.72 -15.36
C LEU A 46 -10.64 -8.78 -14.50
N PRO A 47 -11.27 -9.93 -14.21
CA PRO A 47 -10.64 -10.96 -13.40
C PRO A 47 -9.50 -11.64 -14.17
N SER A 48 -8.43 -12.01 -13.46
CA SER A 48 -7.30 -12.74 -14.04
C SER A 48 -7.69 -14.13 -14.59
N GLY A 49 -8.82 -14.70 -14.19
CA GLY A 49 -9.34 -15.97 -14.72
C GLY A 49 -10.16 -15.85 -16.01
N LEU A 50 -10.30 -14.65 -16.60
CA LEU A 50 -11.11 -14.47 -17.82
C LEU A 50 -10.49 -15.15 -19.05
N GLY A 51 -9.18 -15.39 -19.01
CA GLY A 51 -8.44 -16.07 -20.05
C GLY A 51 -8.68 -17.59 -20.06
N LEU A 52 -9.75 -18.02 -20.75
CA LEU A 52 -10.04 -19.43 -20.96
C LEU A 52 -9.39 -19.92 -22.26
N ASN A 53 -8.59 -21.00 -22.19
CA ASN A 53 -7.89 -21.57 -23.35
C ASN A 53 -8.81 -21.96 -24.52
N SER A 54 -10.09 -22.21 -24.24
CA SER A 54 -11.11 -22.54 -25.22
C SER A 54 -11.71 -21.34 -25.95
N LEU A 55 -11.58 -20.15 -25.38
CA LEU A 55 -12.31 -18.98 -25.82
C LEU A 55 -11.66 -18.40 -27.08
N LYS A 56 -12.48 -18.23 -28.12
CA LYS A 56 -12.10 -17.65 -29.41
C LYS A 56 -12.67 -16.25 -29.60
N LYS A 57 -13.85 -15.98 -29.06
CA LYS A 57 -14.53 -14.70 -29.19
C LYS A 57 -14.95 -14.17 -27.83
N LEU A 58 -14.55 -12.94 -27.51
CA LEU A 58 -14.91 -12.25 -26.29
C LEU A 58 -15.43 -10.87 -26.64
N ASP A 59 -16.68 -10.59 -26.26
CA ASP A 59 -17.29 -9.28 -26.39
C ASP A 59 -17.77 -8.80 -25.02
N LEU A 60 -17.11 -7.76 -24.51
CA LEU A 60 -17.43 -7.05 -23.27
C LEU A 60 -17.71 -5.57 -23.53
N SER A 61 -18.00 -5.19 -24.78
CA SER A 61 -18.22 -3.81 -25.15
C SER A 61 -19.37 -3.16 -24.37
N ASN A 62 -19.37 -1.83 -24.30
CA ASN A 62 -20.47 -1.06 -23.70
C ASN A 62 -20.78 -1.49 -22.26
N ASN A 63 -19.75 -1.51 -21.42
CA ASN A 63 -19.84 -1.82 -20.00
C ASN A 63 -19.11 -0.74 -19.19
N ARG A 64 -18.89 -0.99 -17.89
CA ARG A 64 -18.20 -0.08 -16.97
C ARG A 64 -16.94 -0.72 -16.38
N PHE A 65 -16.28 -1.61 -17.13
CA PHE A 65 -15.06 -2.25 -16.66
C PHE A 65 -13.95 -1.20 -16.46
N THR A 66 -13.18 -1.36 -15.38
CA THR A 66 -12.10 -0.43 -14.96
C THR A 66 -10.77 -1.16 -14.80
N GLY A 67 -9.67 -0.44 -14.68
CA GLY A 67 -8.34 -1.03 -14.45
C GLY A 67 -7.71 -1.59 -15.72
N SER A 68 -6.62 -2.33 -15.56
CA SER A 68 -5.81 -2.87 -16.67
C SER A 68 -6.37 -4.16 -17.25
N ILE A 69 -6.09 -4.38 -18.54
CA ILE A 69 -6.38 -5.65 -19.20
C ILE A 69 -5.40 -6.71 -18.67
N PRO A 70 -5.87 -7.81 -18.08
CA PRO A 70 -4.97 -8.80 -17.48
C PRO A 70 -4.28 -9.65 -18.55
N ASP A 71 -3.01 -10.00 -18.29
CA ASP A 71 -2.16 -10.80 -19.20
C ASP A 71 -2.73 -12.19 -19.49
N SER A 72 -3.63 -12.71 -18.66
CA SER A 72 -4.28 -14.00 -18.91
C SER A 72 -5.13 -14.02 -20.18
N LEU A 73 -5.66 -12.86 -20.64
CA LEU A 73 -6.32 -12.79 -21.94
C LEU A 73 -5.33 -13.05 -23.08
N VAL A 74 -4.05 -12.72 -22.90
CA VAL A 74 -2.99 -13.00 -23.88
C VAL A 74 -2.75 -14.50 -24.02
N SER A 75 -2.82 -15.25 -22.93
CA SER A 75 -2.63 -16.71 -22.94
C SER A 75 -3.79 -17.47 -23.58
N SER A 76 -4.90 -16.80 -23.88
CA SER A 76 -6.07 -17.40 -24.53
C SER A 76 -5.92 -17.37 -26.04
N ASN A 77 -6.40 -18.41 -26.74
CA ASN A 77 -6.34 -18.48 -28.20
C ASN A 77 -7.44 -17.62 -28.88
N LEU A 78 -7.62 -16.39 -28.40
CA LEU A 78 -8.65 -15.45 -28.85
C LEU A 78 -8.37 -14.99 -30.28
N GLN A 79 -9.45 -14.83 -31.04
CA GLN A 79 -9.46 -14.33 -32.42
C GLN A 79 -10.25 -13.02 -32.54
N LEU A 80 -11.27 -12.85 -31.70
CA LEU A 80 -12.08 -11.63 -31.65
C LEU A 80 -12.16 -11.13 -30.22
N VAL A 81 -11.72 -9.91 -29.99
CA VAL A 81 -11.74 -9.25 -28.68
C VAL A 81 -12.32 -7.86 -28.82
N ILE A 82 -13.54 -7.68 -28.31
CA ILE A 82 -14.24 -6.41 -28.36
C ILE A 82 -14.39 -5.90 -26.91
N LEU A 83 -13.65 -4.85 -26.58
CA LEU A 83 -13.63 -4.21 -25.25
C LEU A 83 -13.99 -2.73 -25.31
N ASN A 84 -14.50 -2.24 -26.45
CA ASN A 84 -14.78 -0.82 -26.63
C ASN A 84 -15.83 -0.28 -25.65
N ASP A 85 -15.83 1.05 -25.48
CA ASP A 85 -16.80 1.76 -24.63
C ASP A 85 -16.85 1.19 -23.20
N ASN A 86 -15.66 1.13 -22.59
CA ASN A 86 -15.46 0.82 -21.18
C ASN A 86 -14.57 1.92 -20.54
N SER A 87 -14.19 1.73 -19.28
CA SER A 87 -13.30 2.63 -18.52
C SER A 87 -11.96 1.96 -18.20
N LEU A 88 -11.47 1.12 -19.11
CA LEU A 88 -10.18 0.43 -18.96
C LEU A 88 -9.01 1.42 -19.06
N GLU A 89 -7.94 1.12 -18.33
CA GLU A 89 -6.77 1.99 -18.19
C GLU A 89 -5.45 1.22 -18.20
N GLY A 90 -4.36 1.93 -18.53
CA GLY A 90 -3.01 1.38 -18.52
C GLY A 90 -2.54 0.84 -19.87
N GLN A 91 -1.38 0.18 -19.84
CA GLN A 91 -0.74 -0.32 -21.05
C GLN A 91 -1.45 -1.58 -21.56
N VAL A 92 -1.78 -1.60 -22.86
CA VAL A 92 -2.32 -2.80 -23.50
C VAL A 92 -1.20 -3.85 -23.63
N PRO A 93 -1.40 -5.10 -23.16
CA PRO A 93 -0.42 -6.17 -23.33
C PRO A 93 -0.12 -6.43 -24.81
N GLU A 94 1.16 -6.48 -25.18
CA GLU A 94 1.60 -6.62 -26.58
C GLU A 94 1.03 -7.89 -27.24
N GLY A 95 0.99 -9.00 -26.51
CA GLY A 95 0.42 -10.26 -27.01
C GLY A 95 -1.10 -10.24 -27.19
N LEU A 96 -1.83 -9.28 -26.62
CA LEU A 96 -3.25 -9.10 -26.91
C LEU A 96 -3.43 -8.38 -28.25
N TYR A 97 -2.57 -7.38 -28.52
CA TYR A 97 -2.59 -6.67 -29.79
C TYR A 97 -2.15 -7.54 -30.97
N SER A 98 -1.24 -8.50 -30.74
CA SER A 98 -0.80 -9.44 -31.79
C SER A 98 -1.93 -10.27 -32.39
N ILE A 99 -3.07 -10.44 -31.69
CA ILE A 99 -4.27 -11.09 -32.22
C ILE A 99 -4.73 -10.41 -33.52
N GLY A 100 -4.72 -9.07 -33.56
CA GLY A 100 -5.10 -8.30 -34.75
C GLY A 100 -4.14 -8.53 -35.93
N VAL A 101 -2.86 -8.76 -35.64
CA VAL A 101 -1.83 -9.01 -36.65
C VAL A 101 -1.94 -10.43 -37.23
N HIS A 102 -2.38 -11.41 -36.44
CA HIS A 102 -2.55 -12.80 -36.85
C HIS A 102 -3.92 -13.10 -37.53
N GLY A 103 -4.61 -12.07 -38.03
CA GLY A 103 -5.89 -12.21 -38.74
C GLY A 103 -7.12 -12.24 -37.83
N GLY A 104 -6.95 -11.93 -36.55
CA GLY A 104 -8.04 -11.64 -35.63
C GLY A 104 -8.49 -10.17 -35.71
N ALA A 105 -9.43 -9.80 -34.85
CA ALA A 105 -9.89 -8.42 -34.70
C ALA A 105 -9.94 -8.02 -33.23
N ILE A 106 -9.47 -6.81 -32.95
CA ILE A 106 -9.46 -6.23 -31.62
C ILE A 106 -10.01 -4.80 -31.67
N ASP A 107 -10.98 -4.50 -30.82
CA ASP A 107 -11.52 -3.15 -30.65
C ASP A 107 -11.38 -2.71 -29.18
N LEU A 108 -10.60 -1.65 -28.98
CA LEU A 108 -10.30 -1.04 -27.69
C LEU A 108 -10.80 0.41 -27.61
N SER A 109 -11.51 0.88 -28.65
CA SER A 109 -11.96 2.27 -28.77
C SER A 109 -12.87 2.68 -27.60
N GLY A 110 -13.01 3.97 -27.32
CA GLY A 110 -13.83 4.45 -26.20
C GLY A 110 -13.19 4.27 -24.80
N ASN A 111 -12.08 3.52 -24.66
CA ASN A 111 -11.33 3.41 -23.40
C ASN A 111 -10.23 4.49 -23.31
N LYS A 112 -10.57 5.65 -22.76
CA LYS A 112 -9.67 6.83 -22.71
C LYS A 112 -8.37 6.62 -21.90
N GLY A 113 -8.34 5.64 -21.00
CA GLY A 113 -7.19 5.36 -20.15
C GLY A 113 -6.16 4.40 -20.76
N LEU A 114 -6.48 3.74 -21.88
CA LEU A 114 -5.58 2.78 -22.51
C LEU A 114 -4.49 3.46 -23.34
N CYS A 115 -3.33 2.81 -23.42
CA CYS A 115 -2.17 3.32 -24.14
C CYS A 115 -1.25 2.19 -24.65
N GLY A 116 -0.29 2.51 -25.52
CA GLY A 116 0.85 1.64 -25.83
C GLY A 116 0.73 0.74 -27.05
N VAL A 117 -0.31 0.88 -27.87
CA VAL A 117 -0.47 0.21 -29.17
C VAL A 117 -0.72 1.25 -30.27
N PRO A 118 -0.46 0.94 -31.56
CA PRO A 118 -0.57 1.92 -32.65
C PRO A 118 -1.93 2.63 -32.79
N SER A 119 -3.02 2.02 -32.32
CA SER A 119 -4.37 2.60 -32.31
C SER A 119 -4.66 3.52 -31.12
N LEU A 120 -3.72 3.66 -30.18
CA LEU A 120 -3.87 4.36 -28.91
C LEU A 120 -2.66 5.29 -28.67
N PRO A 121 -2.78 6.30 -27.77
CA PRO A 121 -1.66 7.18 -27.45
C PRO A 121 -0.49 6.42 -26.80
N GLU A 122 0.71 6.99 -26.87
CA GLU A 122 1.87 6.46 -26.16
C GLU A 122 1.63 6.49 -24.64
N CYS A 123 2.08 5.44 -23.95
CA CYS A 123 1.96 5.40 -22.50
C CYS A 123 2.91 6.38 -21.82
N PRO A 124 2.40 7.20 -20.88
CA PRO A 124 3.25 7.91 -19.94
C PRO A 124 4.26 6.98 -19.24
N LEU A 125 5.46 7.49 -18.94
CA LEU A 125 6.55 6.73 -18.30
C LEU A 125 6.13 6.01 -17.00
N PHE A 126 5.11 6.52 -16.31
CA PHE A 126 4.64 5.95 -15.04
C PHE A 126 3.93 4.59 -15.20
N TRP A 127 3.26 4.32 -16.32
CA TRP A 127 2.59 3.03 -16.57
C TRP A 127 3.56 1.89 -16.87
N ARG A 128 4.76 2.21 -17.39
CA ARG A 128 5.82 1.22 -17.64
C ARG A 128 6.33 0.56 -16.35
N ARG A 129 6.02 1.14 -15.17
CA ARG A 129 6.60 0.76 -13.88
C ARG A 129 5.59 0.52 -12.74
N TYR A 130 4.28 0.57 -12.98
CA TYR A 130 3.29 0.41 -11.90
C TYR A 130 3.09 -1.03 -11.39
N SER A 131 3.86 -2.01 -11.87
CA SER A 131 4.30 -3.08 -10.97
C SER A 131 5.51 -2.57 -10.18
N LEU A 132 5.25 -1.64 -9.24
CA LEU A 132 6.31 -1.09 -8.41
C LEU A 132 6.90 -2.26 -7.61
N SER A 133 8.15 -2.61 -7.92
CA SER A 133 8.91 -3.65 -7.19
C SER A 133 8.71 -3.45 -5.69
N THR A 134 8.66 -4.54 -4.93
CA THR A 134 8.51 -4.50 -3.46
C THR A 134 9.43 -3.46 -2.82
N GLY A 135 10.65 -3.29 -3.36
CA GLY A 135 11.59 -2.24 -2.94
C GLY A 135 11.12 -0.81 -3.20
N GLY A 136 10.44 -0.53 -4.31
CA GLY A 136 9.88 0.79 -4.60
C GLY A 136 8.72 1.17 -3.68
N LYS A 137 7.87 0.20 -3.30
CA LYS A 137 6.80 0.42 -2.31
C LYS A 137 7.37 0.78 -0.94
N ILE A 138 8.44 0.08 -0.54
CA ILE A 138 9.17 0.36 0.70
C ILE A 138 9.83 1.75 0.64
N ALA A 139 10.46 2.09 -0.48
CA ALA A 139 11.13 3.39 -0.64
C ALA A 139 10.17 4.58 -0.52
N ILE A 140 8.95 4.48 -1.08
CA ILE A 140 7.92 5.51 -0.92
C ILE A 140 7.53 5.65 0.56
N GLY A 141 7.33 4.52 1.24
CA GLY A 141 7.03 4.51 2.68
C GLY A 141 8.13 5.17 3.51
N ILE A 142 9.40 4.83 3.25
CA ILE A 142 10.55 5.42 3.95
C ILE A 142 10.63 6.92 3.70
N SER A 143 10.45 7.36 2.45
CA SER A 143 10.46 8.79 2.09
C SER A 143 9.40 9.58 2.87
N ALA A 144 8.17 9.05 2.96
CA ALA A 144 7.09 9.68 3.72
C ALA A 144 7.40 9.79 5.22
N VAL A 145 7.98 8.73 5.83
CA VAL A 145 8.37 8.74 7.24
C VAL A 145 9.48 9.75 7.50
N VAL A 146 10.50 9.81 6.63
CA VAL A 146 11.60 10.78 6.76
C VAL A 146 11.07 12.21 6.67
N MET A 147 10.17 12.50 5.72
CA MET A 147 9.54 13.81 5.61
C MET A 147 8.73 14.18 6.85
N PHE A 148 8.00 13.23 7.43
CA PHE A 148 7.26 13.45 8.67
C PHE A 148 8.19 13.72 9.86
N CYS A 149 9.28 12.96 10.01
CA CYS A 149 10.28 13.19 11.05
C CYS A 149 10.94 14.58 10.93
N ILE A 150 11.27 15.00 9.71
CA ILE A 150 11.83 16.34 9.46
C ILE A 150 10.82 17.42 9.87
N LEU A 151 9.54 17.27 9.53
CA LEU A 151 8.49 18.20 9.94
C LEU A 151 8.37 18.30 11.46
N LEU A 152 8.39 17.18 12.18
CA LEU A 152 8.38 17.17 13.64
C LEU A 152 9.60 17.88 14.24
N LEU A 153 10.80 17.66 13.67
CA LEU A 153 12.01 18.36 14.10
C LEU A 153 11.92 19.87 13.88
N VAL A 154 11.38 20.32 12.74
CA VAL A 154 11.17 21.76 12.49
C VAL A 154 10.17 22.33 13.49
N ILE A 155 9.07 21.64 13.77
CA ILE A 155 8.09 22.07 14.78
C ILE A 155 8.75 22.16 16.15
N TYR A 156 9.51 21.15 16.56
CA TYR A 156 10.25 21.14 17.82
C TYR A 156 11.20 22.34 17.93
N MET A 157 12.00 22.60 16.89
CA MET A 157 12.90 23.76 16.84
C MET A 157 12.13 25.08 16.87
N CYS A 158 10.99 25.18 16.19
CA CYS A 158 10.11 26.35 16.26
C CYS A 158 9.52 26.55 17.65
N CYS A 159 9.13 25.49 18.35
CA CYS A 159 8.61 25.56 19.72
C CYS A 159 9.68 26.03 20.70
N ILE A 160 10.92 25.52 20.60
CA ILE A 160 12.04 26.00 21.44
C ILE A 160 12.34 27.47 21.12
N ARG A 161 12.41 27.82 19.84
CA ARG A 161 12.73 29.19 19.43
C ARG A 161 11.65 30.19 19.84
N ARG A 162 10.38 29.77 19.91
CA ARG A 162 9.27 30.57 20.47
C ARG A 162 9.30 30.60 22.00
N GLY A 163 9.60 29.48 22.66
CA GLY A 163 9.75 29.40 24.11
C GLY A 163 10.87 30.27 24.67
N HIS A 164 11.88 30.58 23.85
CA HIS A 164 12.96 31.49 24.24
C HIS A 164 12.55 32.96 24.40
N HIS A 165 11.33 33.33 24.02
CA HIS A 165 10.74 34.63 24.35
C HIS A 165 9.89 34.63 25.63
N ASP A 166 9.69 33.48 26.28
CA ASP A 166 8.93 33.34 27.54
C ASP A 166 9.76 32.72 28.70
N TYR A 167 11.06 32.45 28.52
CA TYR A 167 11.93 32.02 29.63
C TYR A 167 12.39 33.20 30.50
N ASP A 168 11.44 33.98 31.04
CA ASP A 168 11.68 34.74 32.26
C ASP A 168 11.74 33.73 33.42
N PHE A 169 12.90 33.11 33.58
CA PHE A 169 13.22 32.27 34.73
C PHE A 169 13.24 33.18 35.96
N ALA A 170 12.07 33.42 36.57
CA ALA A 170 11.98 33.94 37.92
C ALA A 170 12.64 32.91 38.83
N LEU A 171 13.95 33.10 39.06
CA LEU A 171 14.79 32.28 39.89
C LEU A 171 14.08 32.12 41.24
N PRO A 172 13.75 30.88 41.68
CA PRO A 172 13.03 30.71 42.94
C PRO A 172 13.86 31.35 44.05
N GLN A 173 13.21 32.18 44.89
CA GLN A 173 13.86 32.93 45.97
C GLN A 173 14.77 32.04 46.84
N GLU A 174 14.42 30.76 46.96
CA GLU A 174 15.19 29.71 47.62
C GLU A 174 16.62 29.53 47.08
N LEU A 175 16.85 29.61 45.76
CA LEU A 175 18.18 29.43 45.19
C LEU A 175 19.10 30.63 45.44
N MET A 176 18.53 31.84 45.43
CA MET A 176 19.22 33.06 45.84
C MET A 176 19.50 33.06 47.35
N ALA A 177 18.57 32.56 48.16
CA ALA A 177 18.76 32.39 49.59
C ALA A 177 19.87 31.37 49.90
N LEU A 178 19.92 30.26 49.17
CA LEU A 178 20.96 29.23 49.28
C LEU A 178 22.34 29.76 48.87
N SER A 179 22.44 30.49 47.75
CA SER A 179 23.71 31.08 47.32
C SER A 179 24.20 32.16 48.28
N ALA A 180 23.30 33.00 48.81
CA ALA A 180 23.62 34.00 49.83
C ALA A 180 24.05 33.35 51.16
N LYS A 181 23.40 32.26 51.58
CA LYS A 181 23.79 31.49 52.78
C LYS A 181 25.16 30.84 52.61
N ARG A 182 25.44 30.26 51.44
CA ARG A 182 26.76 29.71 51.09
C ARG A 182 27.84 30.79 51.13
N ASN A 183 27.59 31.96 50.56
CA ASN A 183 28.55 33.08 50.56
C ASN A 183 28.83 33.60 51.99
N ARG A 184 27.80 33.70 52.84
CA ARG A 184 27.98 34.05 54.26
C ARG A 184 28.83 33.03 55.01
N TYR A 185 28.60 31.74 54.79
CA TYR A 185 29.40 30.67 55.39
C TYR A 185 30.88 30.78 54.98
N HIS A 186 31.17 30.99 53.68
CA HIS A 186 32.54 31.18 53.22
C HIS A 186 33.22 32.40 53.85
N ARG A 187 32.50 33.52 54.00
CA ARG A 187 33.04 34.73 54.62
C ARG A 187 33.35 34.53 56.11
N GLN A 188 32.47 33.84 56.84
CA GLN A 188 32.73 33.50 58.24
C GLN A 188 33.93 32.55 58.38
N LYS A 189 34.03 31.55 57.50
CA LYS A 189 35.17 30.63 57.47
C LYS A 189 36.48 31.38 57.24
N SER A 190 36.55 32.28 56.25
CA SER A 190 37.76 33.06 56.00
C SER A 190 38.14 33.97 57.17
N LEU A 191 37.17 34.55 57.89
CA LEU A 191 37.45 35.39 59.06
C LEU A 191 38.05 34.59 60.21
N MET A 192 37.53 33.39 60.49
CA MET A 192 38.08 32.50 61.51
C MET A 192 39.50 32.05 61.17
N THR A 193 39.76 31.76 59.89
CA THR A 193 41.09 31.42 59.37
C THR A 193 42.08 32.59 59.54
N LEU A 194 41.66 33.82 59.30
CA LEU A 194 42.51 34.99 59.54
C LEU A 194 42.76 35.22 61.03
N GLU A 195 41.75 35.01 61.88
CA GLU A 195 41.89 35.19 63.32
C GLU A 195 42.89 34.20 63.92
N MET A 196 42.83 32.91 63.55
CA MET A 196 43.79 31.90 64.01
C MET A 196 45.22 32.21 63.55
N GLU A 197 45.40 32.69 62.32
CA GLU A 197 46.72 33.10 61.81
C GLU A 197 47.27 34.31 62.59
N SER A 198 46.41 35.29 62.90
CA SER A 198 46.80 36.46 63.69
C SER A 198 47.20 36.12 65.13
N GLN A 199 46.50 35.16 65.77
CA GLN A 199 46.83 34.70 67.12
C GLN A 199 48.14 33.91 67.12
N HIS A 200 48.35 33.06 66.11
CA HIS A 200 49.61 32.33 65.94
C HIS A 200 50.80 33.30 65.78
N ALA A 201 50.64 34.34 64.94
CA ALA A 201 51.68 35.35 64.75
C ALA A 201 52.02 36.13 66.04
N LYS A 202 51.00 36.49 66.83
CA LYS A 202 51.21 37.16 68.14
C LYS A 202 51.95 36.28 69.14
N GLY A 203 51.62 34.99 69.20
CA GLY A 203 52.31 34.01 70.05
C GLY A 203 53.79 33.81 69.69
N PHE A 204 54.13 33.94 68.41
CA PHE A 204 55.52 33.90 67.93
C PHE A 204 56.30 35.14 68.38
N ILE A 205 55.71 36.34 68.27
CA ILE A 205 56.35 37.60 68.67
C ILE A 205 56.55 37.66 70.20
N SER A 206 55.59 37.17 70.99
CA SER A 206 55.74 37.13 72.46
C SER A 206 56.89 36.22 72.92
N ASN A 207 57.16 35.12 72.22
CA ASN A 207 58.30 34.24 72.53
C ASN A 207 59.65 34.84 72.13
N LEU A 208 59.70 35.69 71.09
CA LEU A 208 60.93 36.38 70.67
C LEU A 208 61.36 37.49 71.64
N ASN A 209 60.43 38.14 72.33
CA ASN A 209 60.73 39.21 73.30
C ASN A 209 61.10 38.70 74.70
N SER A 210 61.11 37.39 74.94
CA SER A 210 61.29 36.79 76.26
C SER A 210 62.63 36.04 76.45
N ASN A 211 63.60 36.25 75.55
CA ASN A 211 64.98 35.75 75.63
C ASN A 211 65.98 36.89 75.87
#